data_AF-A0A1J4V977-F1
#
_entry.id   AF-A0A1J4V977-F1
#
_cell.length_a   1.000
_cell.length_b   1.000
_cell.length_c   1.000
_cell.angle_alpha   90.00
_cell.angle_beta   90.00
_cell.angle_gamma   90.00
#
_symmetry.space_group_name_H-M   'P 1'
#
loop_
_entity.id
_entity.type
_entity.pdbx_description
1 polymer ?
#
loop_
_entity_poly.entity_id
_entity_poly.type
_entity_poly.pdbx_seq_one_letter_code
_entity_poly.pdbx_strand_id
1 'polypeptide(L)'
;MLESKEFVKSLYDNTEAPRAQRVLKKPEKMTLITLAVADLGFKSSATTDQIYERAQILGLELCPADTGPNYLLKYRNQPLNEWMSIGMQQITVSDGYPRVFELKLDGGGLWLLGGWAQPGHEWRPDSRFVFRLRPPAEVPARALHAGGSA
;
A
#
# COMPACT_ATOMS: atom_id res chain seq x y z
N MET A 1 -26.72 -15.77 -2.61
CA MET A 1 -27.15 -14.37 -2.83
C MET A 1 -25.99 -13.36 -2.64
N LEU A 2 -24.73 -13.79 -2.83
CA LEU A 2 -23.52 -12.93 -2.72
C LEU A 2 -22.66 -12.93 -4.00
N GLU A 3 -23.08 -13.69 -5.03
CA GLU A 3 -22.31 -13.88 -6.27
C GLU A 3 -23.05 -13.42 -7.52
N SER A 4 -24.21 -12.76 -7.39
CA SER A 4 -24.85 -12.21 -8.59
C SER A 4 -23.99 -11.05 -9.10
N LYS A 5 -23.65 -11.10 -10.39
CA LYS A 5 -22.87 -10.06 -11.06
C LYS A 5 -23.48 -8.67 -10.86
N GLU A 6 -24.80 -8.60 -10.76
CA GLU A 6 -25.55 -7.37 -10.48
C GLU A 6 -25.39 -6.86 -9.05
N PHE A 7 -25.27 -7.75 -8.05
CA PHE A 7 -25.00 -7.34 -6.67
C PHE A 7 -23.58 -6.83 -6.52
N VAL A 8 -22.61 -7.51 -7.13
CA VAL A 8 -21.22 -7.02 -7.19
C VAL A 8 -21.16 -5.69 -7.92
N LYS A 9 -21.85 -5.55 -9.04
CA LYS A 9 -21.93 -4.31 -9.83
C LYS A 9 -22.58 -3.16 -9.05
N SER A 10 -23.63 -3.41 -8.28
CA SER A 10 -24.30 -2.35 -7.49
C SER A 10 -23.44 -1.85 -6.32
N LEU A 11 -22.50 -2.65 -5.81
CA LEU A 11 -21.48 -2.19 -4.86
C LEU A 11 -20.50 -1.19 -5.49
N TYR A 12 -20.28 -1.26 -6.80
CA TYR A 12 -19.41 -0.36 -7.56
C TYR A 12 -20.13 0.88 -8.11
N ASP A 13 -21.43 0.78 -8.42
CA ASP A 13 -22.20 1.86 -9.05
C ASP A 13 -22.77 2.90 -8.05
N ASN A 14 -22.86 2.58 -6.74
CA ASN A 14 -23.24 3.53 -5.69
C ASN A 14 -22.04 4.39 -5.23
N THR A 15 -21.60 5.33 -6.08
CA THR A 15 -20.44 6.21 -5.83
C THR A 15 -20.83 7.68 -5.76
N GLU A 16 -21.32 8.11 -4.61
CA GLU A 16 -21.14 9.49 -4.17
C GLU A 16 -19.77 9.53 -3.43
N ALA A 17 -18.69 9.72 -4.22
CA ALA A 17 -17.24 9.85 -3.85
C ALA A 17 -16.34 8.57 -3.83
N PRO A 18 -14.99 8.69 -3.95
CA PRO A 18 -14.16 8.27 -5.09
C PRO A 18 -13.57 6.84 -4.94
N ARG A 19 -14.40 5.82 -4.72
CA ARG A 19 -13.90 4.43 -4.58
C ARG A 19 -13.11 3.94 -5.80
N ALA A 20 -13.49 4.36 -7.01
CA ALA A 20 -12.87 3.95 -8.27
C ALA A 20 -11.44 4.50 -8.51
N GLN A 21 -10.98 5.49 -7.72
CA GLN A 21 -9.60 6.01 -7.81
C GLN A 21 -8.62 5.23 -6.93
N ARG A 22 -9.11 4.39 -6.01
CA ARG A 22 -8.30 3.73 -4.98
C ARG A 22 -7.90 2.31 -5.33
N VAL A 23 -8.48 1.75 -6.39
CA VAL A 23 -8.31 0.37 -6.85
C VAL A 23 -7.76 0.41 -8.26
N LEU A 24 -6.89 -0.54 -8.60
CA LEU A 24 -6.37 -0.62 -9.96
C LEU A 24 -7.48 -1.04 -10.93
N LYS A 25 -7.66 -0.27 -12.01
CA LYS A 25 -8.64 -0.58 -13.06
C LYS A 25 -8.25 -1.79 -13.91
N LYS A 26 -6.96 -2.12 -13.94
CA LYS A 26 -6.40 -3.27 -14.66
C LYS A 26 -5.40 -3.99 -13.74
N PRO A 27 -5.33 -5.33 -13.79
CA PRO A 27 -4.31 -6.07 -13.05
C PRO A 27 -2.91 -5.59 -13.42
N GLU A 28 -2.12 -5.23 -12.41
CA GLU A 28 -0.72 -4.83 -12.56
C GLU A 28 0.14 -5.73 -11.69
N LYS A 29 1.31 -6.14 -12.19
CA LYS A 29 2.35 -6.73 -11.34
C LYS A 29 3.14 -5.59 -10.73
N MET A 30 3.16 -5.53 -9.40
CA MET A 30 3.95 -4.56 -8.65
C MET A 30 4.91 -5.29 -7.72
N THR A 31 6.08 -4.69 -7.52
CA THR A 31 7.03 -5.14 -6.50
C THR A 31 6.76 -4.38 -5.22
N LEU A 32 6.57 -5.11 -4.13
CA LEU A 32 6.33 -4.54 -2.81
C LEU A 32 7.59 -4.66 -1.96
N ILE A 33 7.79 -3.69 -1.08
CA ILE A 33 8.83 -3.70 -0.06
C ILE A 33 8.21 -3.41 1.30
N THR A 34 8.60 -4.19 2.31
CA THR A 34 8.23 -3.96 3.70
C THR A 34 9.40 -3.30 4.39
N LEU A 35 9.16 -2.16 5.04
CA LEU A 35 10.16 -1.38 5.77
C LEU A 35 9.65 -1.06 7.16
N ALA A 36 10.53 -1.13 8.17
CA ALA A 36 10.26 -0.53 9.46
C ALA A 36 10.31 1.00 9.33
N VAL A 37 9.62 1.72 10.21
CA VAL A 37 9.72 3.20 10.31
C VAL A 37 11.17 3.63 10.53
N ALA A 38 11.96 2.82 11.25
CA ALA A 38 13.41 3.02 11.40
C ALA A 38 14.18 2.96 10.07
N ASP A 39 13.79 2.08 9.14
CA ASP A 39 14.45 1.94 7.84
C ASP A 39 14.21 3.16 6.93
N LEU A 40 13.14 3.93 7.19
CA LEU A 40 12.90 5.22 6.54
C LEU A 40 13.77 6.35 7.11
N GLY A 41 14.50 6.10 8.20
CA GLY A 41 15.43 7.02 8.83
C GLY A 41 14.92 7.67 10.13
N PHE A 42 13.77 7.24 10.65
CA PHE A 42 13.21 7.78 11.89
C PHE A 42 13.71 6.99 13.12
N LYS A 43 14.48 7.67 13.99
CA LYS A 43 14.99 7.06 15.23
C LYS A 43 13.97 7.06 16.38
N SER A 44 12.93 7.88 16.27
CA SER A 44 11.81 8.02 17.20
C SER A 44 10.50 7.77 16.46
N SER A 45 9.36 7.96 17.16
CA SER A 45 8.07 7.92 16.48
C SER A 45 8.00 8.95 15.34
N ALA A 46 7.22 8.61 14.32
CA ALA A 46 6.95 9.46 13.16
C ALA A 46 5.47 9.40 12.80
N THR A 47 4.93 10.51 12.30
CA THR A 47 3.53 10.57 11.90
C THR A 47 3.29 9.87 10.56
N THR A 48 2.04 9.49 10.27
CA THR A 48 1.65 8.94 8.95
C THR A 48 2.13 9.82 7.79
N ASP A 49 1.94 11.14 7.89
CA ASP A 49 2.36 12.09 6.84
C ASP A 49 3.88 12.11 6.68
N GLN A 50 4.65 12.15 7.77
CA GLN A 50 6.11 12.12 7.73
C GLN A 50 6.63 10.84 7.08
N ILE A 51 6.01 9.70 7.40
CA ILE A 51 6.34 8.40 6.82
C ILE A 51 6.07 8.41 5.31
N TYR A 52 4.93 8.94 4.88
CA TYR A 52 4.56 8.98 3.46
C TYR A 52 5.44 9.93 2.65
N GLU A 53 5.73 11.13 3.19
CA GLU A 53 6.67 12.08 2.59
C GLU A 53 8.05 11.44 2.45
N ARG A 54 8.54 10.78 3.50
CA ARG A 54 9.86 10.14 3.49
C ARG A 54 9.92 8.99 2.49
N ALA A 55 8.87 8.17 2.39
CA ALA A 55 8.78 7.10 1.41
C ALA A 55 8.88 7.66 -0.02
N GLN A 56 8.17 8.76 -0.32
CA GLN A 56 8.23 9.42 -1.64
C GLN A 56 9.63 9.99 -1.94
N ILE A 57 10.29 10.62 -0.97
CA ILE A 57 11.67 11.12 -1.12
C ILE A 57 12.64 9.97 -1.45
N LEU A 58 12.44 8.79 -0.84
CA LEU A 58 13.21 7.58 -1.12
C LEU A 58 12.80 6.88 -2.44
N GLY A 59 11.84 7.46 -3.16
CA GLY A 59 11.38 6.98 -4.45
C GLY A 59 10.42 5.80 -4.39
N LEU A 60 9.80 5.57 -3.23
CA LEU A 60 8.71 4.61 -3.05
C LEU A 60 7.37 5.26 -3.39
N GLU A 61 6.39 4.44 -3.72
CA GLU A 61 5.02 4.86 -4.01
C GLU A 61 4.04 4.27 -3.00
N LEU A 62 2.94 5.00 -2.77
CA LEU A 62 1.81 4.46 -2.03
C LEU A 62 1.16 3.32 -2.83
N CYS A 63 0.79 2.28 -2.12
CA CYS A 63 0.07 1.13 -2.63
C CYS A 63 -1.38 1.50 -2.99
N PRO A 64 -1.94 0.92 -4.06
CA PRO A 64 -3.39 0.90 -4.25
C PRO A 64 -4.11 0.20 -3.07
N ALA A 65 -5.35 0.59 -2.79
CA ALA A 65 -6.12 0.07 -1.66
C ALA A 65 -6.39 -1.45 -1.75
N ASP A 66 -6.47 -1.99 -2.96
CA ASP A 66 -6.64 -3.43 -3.19
C ASP A 66 -5.38 -4.25 -2.84
N THR A 67 -4.25 -3.61 -2.54
CA THR A 67 -2.99 -4.28 -2.16
C THR A 67 -3.18 -5.15 -0.93
N GLY A 68 -3.79 -4.62 0.14
CA GLY A 68 -4.01 -5.38 1.39
C GLY A 68 -4.81 -6.67 1.16
N PRO A 69 -6.02 -6.61 0.59
CA PRO A 69 -6.80 -7.80 0.23
C PRO A 69 -6.05 -8.78 -0.70
N ASN A 70 -5.35 -8.28 -1.74
CA ASN A 70 -4.61 -9.15 -2.66
C ASN A 70 -3.40 -9.81 -2.00
N TYR A 71 -2.73 -9.09 -1.10
CA TYR A 71 -1.59 -9.60 -0.34
C TYR A 71 -2.02 -10.74 0.56
N LEU A 72 -3.15 -10.59 1.25
CA LEU A 72 -3.78 -11.63 2.07
C LEU A 72 -4.02 -12.94 1.28
N LEU A 73 -4.53 -12.82 0.05
CA LEU A 73 -4.85 -13.98 -0.79
C LEU A 73 -3.61 -14.74 -1.27
N LYS A 74 -2.49 -14.03 -1.53
CA LYS A 74 -1.28 -14.58 -2.15
C LYS A 74 -0.21 -15.00 -1.13
N TYR A 75 -0.13 -14.33 0.02
CA TYR A 75 1.00 -14.44 0.93
C TYR A 75 0.61 -15.17 2.23
N ARG A 76 0.36 -16.49 2.12
CA ARG A 76 -0.16 -17.34 3.21
C ARG A 76 0.89 -17.85 4.21
N ASN A 77 2.18 -17.77 3.88
CA ASN A 77 3.29 -18.26 4.72
C ASN A 77 4.06 -17.10 5.38
N GLN A 78 3.34 -16.10 5.90
CA GLN A 78 3.95 -14.98 6.61
C GLN A 78 4.64 -15.43 7.90
N PRO A 79 5.64 -14.67 8.39
CA PRO A 79 6.16 -14.86 9.74
C PRO A 79 5.06 -14.64 10.79
N LEU A 80 5.01 -15.50 11.80
CA LEU A 80 4.07 -15.37 12.92
C LEU A 80 4.37 -14.12 13.75
N ASN A 81 3.32 -13.42 14.19
CA ASN A 81 3.34 -12.22 15.04
C ASN A 81 3.90 -10.94 14.39
N GLU A 82 3.92 -10.87 13.07
CA GLU A 82 4.28 -9.65 12.37
C GLU A 82 3.04 -8.82 12.02
N TRP A 83 3.07 -7.54 12.39
CA TRP A 83 2.05 -6.54 12.03
C TRP A 83 2.62 -5.64 10.93
N MET A 84 1.87 -5.48 9.85
CA MET A 84 2.26 -4.65 8.71
C MET A 84 1.10 -3.78 8.26
N SER A 85 1.34 -2.48 8.15
CA SER A 85 0.37 -1.51 7.62
C SER A 85 0.64 -1.30 6.12
N ILE A 86 -0.41 -1.26 5.30
CA ILE A 86 -0.26 -0.91 3.89
C ILE A 86 -0.07 0.60 3.80
N GLY A 87 1.04 1.05 3.23
CA GLY A 87 1.27 2.45 2.90
C GLY A 87 0.41 2.86 1.72
N MET A 88 -0.85 3.18 1.98
CA MET A 88 -1.87 3.54 0.98
C MET A 88 -2.54 4.86 1.35
N GLN A 89 -3.20 5.48 0.38
CA GLN A 89 -4.09 6.61 0.69
C GLN A 89 -5.15 6.15 1.69
N GLN A 90 -5.30 6.91 2.79
CA GLN A 90 -6.25 6.57 3.82
C GLN A 90 -7.69 6.57 3.31
N ILE A 91 -8.50 5.67 3.88
CA ILE A 91 -9.94 5.60 3.66
C ILE A 91 -10.62 6.08 4.94
N THR A 92 -11.29 7.22 4.87
CA THR A 92 -12.19 7.66 5.94
C THR A 92 -13.44 6.79 5.92
N VAL A 93 -13.72 6.11 7.03
CA VAL A 93 -14.91 5.27 7.20
C VAL A 93 -16.01 6.03 7.97
N SER A 94 -17.15 5.39 8.23
CA SER A 94 -18.34 6.05 8.78
C SER A 94 -18.15 6.68 10.16
N ASP A 95 -17.13 6.27 10.92
CA ASP A 95 -16.77 6.86 12.21
C ASP A 95 -15.94 8.15 12.07
N GLY A 96 -15.62 8.58 10.85
CA GLY A 96 -14.85 9.79 10.56
C GLY A 96 -13.34 9.61 10.66
N TYR A 97 -12.83 8.46 11.11
CA TYR A 97 -11.40 8.25 11.30
C TYR A 97 -10.75 7.65 10.04
N PRO A 98 -9.67 8.28 9.50
CA PRO A 98 -8.92 7.72 8.38
C PRO A 98 -8.22 6.42 8.78
N ARG A 99 -8.38 5.39 7.94
CA ARG A 99 -7.81 4.06 8.16
C ARG A 99 -7.00 3.58 6.96
N VAL A 100 -6.02 2.72 7.23
CA VAL A 100 -5.31 1.91 6.22
C VAL A 100 -5.55 0.43 6.50
N PHE A 101 -5.29 -0.43 5.51
CA PHE A 101 -5.31 -1.86 5.75
C PHE A 101 -4.10 -2.28 6.58
N GLU A 102 -4.34 -3.12 7.59
CA GLU A 102 -3.32 -3.78 8.38
C GLU A 102 -3.43 -5.29 8.22
N LEU A 103 -2.27 -5.93 8.09
CA LEU A 103 -2.12 -7.37 8.02
C LEU A 103 -1.47 -7.87 9.30
N LYS A 104 -2.01 -8.94 9.84
CA LYS A 104 -1.46 -9.62 11.01
C LYS A 104 -1.55 -11.12 10.80
N LEU A 105 -0.45 -11.84 11.00
CA LEU A 105 -0.49 -13.28 11.20
C LEU A 105 -0.27 -13.58 12.68
N ASP A 106 -1.19 -14.26 13.34
CA ASP A 106 -1.01 -14.75 14.71
C ASP A 106 -1.40 -16.23 14.84
N GLY A 107 -1.36 -16.77 16.06
CA GLY A 107 -1.73 -18.17 16.33
C GLY A 107 -3.17 -18.51 15.94
N GLY A 108 -4.02 -17.51 15.69
CA GLY A 108 -5.39 -17.66 15.19
C GLY A 108 -5.52 -17.54 13.67
N GLY A 109 -4.43 -17.25 12.95
CA GLY A 109 -4.41 -17.15 11.49
C GLY A 109 -4.13 -15.75 10.96
N LEU A 110 -4.52 -15.51 9.71
CA LEU A 110 -4.20 -14.30 8.96
C LEU A 110 -5.39 -13.33 8.97
N TRP A 111 -5.16 -12.12 9.46
CA TRP A 111 -6.16 -11.07 9.65
C TRP A 111 -5.94 -9.91 8.68
N LEU A 112 -7.04 -9.33 8.19
CA LEU A 112 -7.08 -8.05 7.49
C LEU A 112 -7.94 -7.08 8.30
N LEU A 113 -7.33 -6.01 8.80
CA LEU A 113 -7.95 -5.04 9.70
C LEU A 113 -7.89 -3.63 9.10
N GLY A 114 -8.69 -2.71 9.64
CA GLY A 114 -8.60 -1.28 9.34
C GLY A 114 -7.96 -0.51 10.49
N GLY A 115 -6.65 -0.27 10.41
CA GLY A 115 -5.88 0.44 11.43
C GLY A 115 -6.02 1.95 11.33
N TRP A 116 -5.99 2.66 12.47
CA TRP A 116 -6.01 4.12 12.47
C TRP A 116 -4.73 4.69 11.85
N ALA A 117 -4.91 5.61 10.91
CA ALA A 117 -3.79 6.19 10.17
C ALA A 117 -4.06 7.65 9.82
N GLN A 118 -4.74 8.37 10.72
CA GLN A 118 -4.89 9.81 10.57
C GLN A 118 -3.51 10.47 10.35
N PRO A 119 -3.45 11.62 9.64
CA PRO A 119 -2.20 12.28 9.30
C PRO A 119 -1.20 12.41 10.45
N GLY A 120 -1.68 12.79 11.64
CA GLY A 120 -0.88 12.93 12.86
C GLY A 120 -0.76 11.68 13.72
N HIS A 121 -1.21 10.51 13.27
CA HIS A 121 -1.03 9.26 14.03
C HIS A 121 0.45 8.89 14.06
N GLU A 122 0.99 8.68 15.25
CA GLU A 122 2.39 8.33 15.45
C GLU A 122 2.62 6.82 15.42
N TRP A 123 3.63 6.41 14.66
CA TRP A 123 4.08 5.04 14.53
C TRP A 123 5.43 4.88 15.20
N ARG A 124 5.64 3.73 15.86
CA ARG A 124 6.91 3.43 16.53
C ARG A 124 7.98 3.07 15.49
N PRO A 125 9.28 3.20 15.80
CA PRO A 125 10.35 2.83 14.89
C PRO A 125 10.28 1.38 14.38
N ASP A 126 9.71 0.46 15.17
CA ASP A 126 9.52 -0.95 14.84
C ASP A 126 8.21 -1.26 14.08
N SER A 127 7.31 -0.28 13.93
CA SER A 127 6.12 -0.41 13.09
C SER A 127 6.53 -0.59 11.63
N ARG A 128 5.87 -1.51 10.91
CA ARG A 128 6.21 -1.85 9.52
C ARG A 128 5.17 -1.35 8.53
N PHE A 129 5.65 -0.82 7.42
CA PHE A 129 4.85 -0.39 6.29
C PHE A 129 5.20 -1.13 5.00
N VAL A 130 4.19 -1.43 4.21
CA VAL A 130 4.34 -1.98 2.85
C VAL A 130 4.17 -0.88 1.82
N PHE A 131 5.19 -0.66 1.00
CA PHE A 131 5.18 0.30 -0.11
C PHE A 131 5.42 -0.39 -1.46
N ARG A 132 5.05 0.31 -2.53
CA ARG A 132 5.35 -0.07 -3.91
C ARG A 132 6.73 0.47 -4.30
N LEU A 133 7.56 -0.39 -4.88
CA LEU A 133 8.76 0.05 -5.59
C LEU A 133 8.38 0.60 -6.95
N ARG A 134 8.95 1.75 -7.33
CA ARG A 134 8.88 2.20 -8.71
C ARG A 134 9.61 1.18 -9.60
N PRO A 135 9.00 0.72 -10.70
CA PRO A 135 9.75 0.01 -11.73
C PRO A 135 10.98 0.86 -12.10
N PRO A 136 12.14 0.25 -12.36
CA PRO A 136 13.24 0.98 -12.98
C PRO A 136 12.66 1.69 -14.20
N ALA A 137 12.94 2.99 -14.37
CA ALA A 137 12.61 3.65 -15.62
C ALA A 137 13.16 2.75 -16.74
N GLU A 138 12.31 2.29 -17.65
CA GLU A 138 12.81 1.67 -18.87
C GLU A 138 13.75 2.70 -19.49
N VAL A 139 15.06 2.43 -19.43
CA VAL A 139 16.02 3.23 -20.17
C VAL A 139 15.71 2.92 -21.63
N PRO A 140 15.14 3.87 -22.41
CA PRO A 140 14.84 3.57 -23.80
C PRO A 140 16.16 3.21 -24.49
N ALA A 141 16.16 2.11 -25.22
CA ALA A 141 17.33 1.52 -25.89
C ALA A 141 17.94 2.39 -27.02
N ARG A 142 17.78 3.71 -26.98
CA ARG A 142 18.20 4.65 -28.02
C ARG A 142 19.41 5.52 -27.69
N ALA A 143 20.19 5.17 -26.67
CA ALA A 143 21.47 5.82 -26.38
C ALA A 143 22.67 4.92 -26.69
N LEU A 144 22.71 4.30 -27.87
CA LEU A 144 23.88 3.54 -28.35
C LEU A 144 24.18 3.75 -29.85
N HIS A 145 23.82 4.88 -30.46
CA HIS A 145 24.35 5.23 -31.80
C HIS A 145 24.43 6.75 -32.00
N ALA A 146 25.40 7.40 -31.39
CA ALA A 146 25.90 8.70 -31.84
C ALA A 146 27.32 8.91 -31.31
N GLY A 147 28.28 8.35 -32.01
CA GLY A 147 29.70 8.43 -31.67
C GLY A 147 30.55 7.71 -32.68
N GLY A 148 30.37 8.03 -33.97
CA GLY A 148 31.15 7.46 -35.05
C GLY A 148 31.06 8.30 -36.31
N SER A 149 32.18 8.92 -36.66
CA SER A 149 32.56 9.48 -37.95
C SER A 149 32.04 10.89 -38.30
N ALA A 150 32.93 11.88 -38.15
CA ALA A 150 33.64 12.51 -39.27
C ALA A 150 34.90 13.19 -38.75
#